data_AF-A0A0D1M6T5-F1
#
_entry.id   AF-A0A0D1M6T5-F1
#
_cell.length_a   1.000
_cell.length_b   1.000
_cell.length_c   1.000
_cell.angle_alpha   90.00
_cell.angle_beta   90.00
_cell.angle_gamma   90.00
#
_symmetry.space_group_name_H-M   'P 1'
#
loop_
_entity.id
_entity.type
_entity.pdbx_description
1 polymer ?
#
loop_
_entity_poly.entity_id
_entity_poly.type
_entity_poly.pdbx_seq_one_letter_code
_entity_poly.pdbx_strand_id
1 'polypeptide(L)'
;MILDLPNRISGADDTAQQIYQAFYDVGMITDMPTPMKTLNISEYNEQAFSEIESALILLKTHLNRLVDIFNEYHFVDMEGRQAKGHEYWGSDLSGLGESYTDFNKHLVAMENTLRNMVEIMVLNGLIERN
;
A
#
# COMPACT_ATOMS: atom_id res chain seq x y z
N MET A 1 5.65 -9.32 16.13
CA MET A 1 5.06 -8.75 17.37
C MET A 1 3.99 -7.77 16.95
N ILE A 2 2.88 -7.65 17.70
CA ILE A 2 1.73 -6.79 17.33
C ILE A 2 2.12 -5.32 17.03
N LEU A 3 3.18 -4.82 17.66
CA LEU A 3 3.73 -3.47 17.47
C LEU A 3 4.46 -3.26 16.12
N ASP A 4 4.53 -4.29 15.28
CA ASP A 4 5.20 -4.22 13.98
C ASP A 4 4.27 -3.72 12.86
N LEU A 5 2.95 -3.89 12.99
CA LEU A 5 1.98 -3.44 11.99
C LEU A 5 2.07 -1.93 11.70
N PRO A 6 2.14 -1.03 12.72
CA PRO A 6 2.26 0.41 12.47
C PRO A 6 3.47 0.79 11.61
N ASN A 7 4.62 0.16 11.89
CA ASN A 7 5.86 0.42 11.16
C ASN A 7 5.77 -0.11 9.73
N ARG A 8 5.21 -1.31 9.55
CA ARG A 8 5.04 -1.91 8.23
C ARG A 8 4.03 -1.16 7.36
N ILE A 9 2.93 -0.67 7.94
CA ILE A 9 1.97 0.21 7.25
C ILE A 9 2.69 1.49 6.80
N SER A 10 3.49 2.10 7.69
CA SER A 10 4.26 3.30 7.34
C SER A 10 5.26 3.02 6.21
N GLY A 11 6.01 1.91 6.27
CA GLY A 11 6.94 1.54 5.19
C GLY A 11 6.26 1.19 3.86
N ALA A 12 5.06 0.63 3.92
CA ALA A 12 4.24 0.40 2.73
C ALA A 12 3.73 1.71 2.12
N ASP A 13 3.31 2.69 2.94
CA ASP A 13 2.96 4.01 2.46
C ASP A 13 4.17 4.74 1.87
N ASP A 14 5.35 4.67 2.52
CA ASP A 14 6.59 5.24 1.98
C ASP A 14 6.92 4.67 0.58
N THR A 15 6.74 3.36 0.40
CA THR A 15 6.91 2.70 -0.90
C THR A 15 5.89 3.20 -1.91
N ALA A 16 4.62 3.36 -1.52
CA ALA A 16 3.60 3.93 -2.39
C ALA A 16 3.96 5.38 -2.79
N GLN A 17 4.43 6.20 -1.85
CA GLN A 17 4.87 7.56 -2.11
C GLN A 17 6.04 7.64 -3.09
N GLN A 18 7.00 6.70 -3.02
CA GLN A 18 8.09 6.62 -4.00
C GLN A 18 7.57 6.34 -5.42
N ILE A 19 6.59 5.44 -5.56
CA ILE A 19 5.95 5.14 -6.85
C ILE A 19 5.22 6.39 -7.37
N TYR A 20 4.43 7.06 -6.51
CA TYR A 20 3.77 8.32 -6.88
C TYR A 20 4.78 9.39 -7.31
N GLN A 21 5.89 9.54 -6.58
CA GLN A 21 6.91 10.51 -6.89
C GLN A 21 7.52 10.25 -8.27
N ALA A 22 7.83 8.99 -8.59
CA ALA A 22 8.38 8.66 -9.90
C ALA A 22 7.40 8.97 -11.04
N PHE A 23 6.08 8.80 -10.86
CA PHE A 23 5.09 9.26 -11.84
C PHE A 23 5.01 10.78 -11.93
N TYR A 24 5.13 11.47 -10.81
CA TYR A 24 5.10 12.93 -10.76
C TYR A 24 6.31 13.52 -11.49
N ASP A 25 7.50 12.97 -11.27
CA ASP A 25 8.76 13.45 -11.84
C ASP A 25 8.79 13.37 -13.37
N VAL A 26 8.09 12.39 -13.96
CA VAL A 26 7.96 12.25 -15.42
C VAL A 26 6.70 12.91 -15.97
N GLY A 27 5.94 13.62 -15.15
CA GLY A 27 4.74 14.37 -15.55
C GLY A 27 3.54 13.51 -15.92
N MET A 28 3.46 12.27 -15.42
CA MET A 28 2.30 11.39 -15.58
C MET A 28 1.17 11.72 -14.59
N ILE A 29 1.49 12.36 -13.47
CA ILE A 29 0.50 12.90 -12.55
C ILE A 29 0.84 14.34 -12.18
N THR A 30 -0.15 15.12 -11.78
CA THR A 30 0.02 16.53 -11.41
C THR A 30 -0.02 16.77 -9.91
N ASP A 31 -0.49 15.80 -9.14
CA ASP A 31 -0.75 15.95 -7.70
C ASP A 31 -0.30 14.70 -6.95
N MET A 32 0.41 14.92 -5.84
CA MET A 32 0.86 13.87 -4.94
C MET A 32 -0.20 13.61 -3.85
N PRO A 33 -0.56 12.36 -3.56
CA PRO A 33 -1.40 12.07 -2.41
C PRO A 33 -0.67 12.44 -1.12
N THR A 34 -1.41 12.88 -0.10
CA THR A 34 -0.81 13.22 1.19
C THR A 34 -0.27 11.94 1.85
N PRO A 35 1.00 11.92 2.31
CA PRO A 35 1.53 10.80 3.06
C PRO A 35 0.71 10.54 4.33
N MET A 36 0.66 9.29 4.74
CA MET A 36 0.05 8.94 6.01
C MET A 36 0.86 9.51 7.17
N LYS A 37 0.16 9.88 8.24
CA LYS A 37 0.85 10.17 9.51
C LYS A 37 1.37 8.88 10.10
N THR A 38 2.58 8.93 10.65
CA THR A 38 3.15 7.83 11.43
C THR A 38 2.19 7.42 12.55
N LEU A 39 1.85 6.14 12.58
CA LEU A 39 1.00 5.53 13.60
C LEU A 39 1.83 5.31 14.88
N ASN A 40 1.52 6.06 15.93
CA ASN A 40 2.22 5.99 17.22
C ASN A 40 1.41 5.17 18.23
N ILE A 41 1.46 3.84 18.09
CA ILE A 41 0.69 2.90 18.91
C ILE A 41 1.60 2.26 19.96
N SER A 42 1.38 2.60 21.24
CA SER A 42 2.13 2.03 22.36
C SER A 42 1.47 0.77 22.95
N GLU A 43 0.15 0.65 22.82
CA GLU A 43 -0.64 -0.45 23.39
C GLU A 43 -1.74 -0.88 22.42
N TYR A 44 -2.07 -2.17 22.41
CA TYR A 44 -3.07 -2.73 21.51
C TYR A 44 -4.44 -2.77 22.20
N ASN A 45 -5.20 -1.69 22.01
CA ASN A 45 -6.55 -1.46 22.53
C ASN A 45 -7.51 -1.08 21.38
N GLU A 46 -8.80 -0.95 21.65
CA GLU A 46 -9.83 -0.64 20.63
C GLU A 46 -9.49 0.59 19.77
N GLN A 47 -8.91 1.64 20.38
CA GLN A 47 -8.46 2.83 19.64
C GLN A 47 -7.35 2.49 18.65
N ALA A 48 -6.34 1.73 19.08
CA ALA A 48 -5.26 1.26 18.22
C ALA A 48 -5.78 0.41 17.05
N PHE A 49 -6.80 -0.43 17.29
CA PHE A 49 -7.46 -1.20 16.22
C PHE A 49 -8.08 -0.29 15.16
N SER A 50 -8.86 0.69 15.60
CA SER A 50 -9.52 1.63 14.69
C SER A 50 -8.52 2.45 13.88
N GLU A 51 -7.41 2.86 14.50
CA GLU A 51 -6.32 3.59 13.82
C GLU A 51 -5.62 2.72 12.76
N ILE A 52 -5.31 1.46 13.09
CA ILE A 52 -4.71 0.51 12.14
C ILE A 52 -5.65 0.22 10.98
N GLU A 53 -6.93 -0.03 11.26
CA GLU A 53 -7.93 -0.29 10.22
C GLU A 53 -8.07 0.92 9.29
N SER A 54 -8.18 2.12 9.84
CA SER A 54 -8.27 3.36 9.07
C SER A 54 -7.05 3.56 8.17
N ALA A 55 -5.85 3.28 8.68
CA ALA A 55 -4.63 3.39 7.90
C ALA A 55 -4.54 2.34 6.78
N LEU A 56 -4.98 1.10 7.04
CA LEU A 56 -5.06 0.06 6.00
C LEU A 56 -6.05 0.42 4.90
N ILE A 57 -7.20 1.02 5.24
CA ILE A 57 -8.18 1.51 4.27
C ILE A 57 -7.58 2.64 3.42
N LEU A 58 -6.86 3.57 4.04
CA LEU A 58 -6.18 4.63 3.30
C LEU A 58 -5.10 4.06 2.37
N LEU A 59 -4.35 3.06 2.83
CA LEU A 59 -3.26 2.43 2.05
C LEU A 59 -3.83 1.73 0.84
N LYS A 60 -4.93 1.01 1.04
CA LYS A 60 -5.71 0.40 -0.04
C LYS A 60 -6.13 1.43 -1.08
N THR A 61 -6.61 2.59 -0.63
CA THR A 61 -7.06 3.66 -1.52
C THR A 61 -5.91 4.19 -2.37
N HIS A 62 -4.76 4.46 -1.74
CA HIS A 62 -3.54 4.85 -2.45
C HIS A 62 -3.08 3.78 -3.45
N LEU A 63 -3.13 2.49 -3.07
CA LEU A 63 -2.76 1.38 -3.94
C LEU A 63 -3.66 1.23 -5.15
N ASN A 64 -4.98 1.26 -4.95
CA ASN A 64 -5.92 1.12 -6.05
C ASN A 64 -5.78 2.29 -7.04
N ARG A 65 -5.51 3.50 -6.54
CA ARG A 65 -5.21 4.63 -7.41
C ARG A 65 -3.90 4.45 -8.19
N LEU A 66 -2.86 3.85 -7.59
CA LEU A 66 -1.65 3.46 -8.32
C LEU A 66 -1.95 2.42 -9.40
N VAL A 67 -2.76 1.42 -9.11
CA VAL A 67 -3.20 0.42 -10.11
C VAL A 67 -3.87 1.09 -11.29
N ASP A 68 -4.77 2.06 -11.03
CA ASP A 68 -5.45 2.80 -12.10
C ASP A 68 -4.45 3.54 -12.99
N ILE A 69 -3.46 4.22 -12.40
CA ILE A 69 -2.40 4.94 -13.14
C ILE A 69 -1.56 3.95 -13.98
N PHE A 70 -1.16 2.81 -13.39
CA PHE A 70 -0.42 1.77 -14.12
C PHE A 70 -1.20 1.28 -15.34
N ASN A 71 -2.51 1.06 -15.17
CA ASN A 71 -3.36 0.56 -16.24
C ASN A 71 -3.63 1.63 -17.31
N GLU A 72 -3.82 2.89 -16.90
CA GLU A 72 -4.00 4.05 -17.79
C GLU A 72 -2.79 4.23 -18.72
N TYR A 73 -1.58 4.09 -18.19
CA TYR A 73 -0.34 4.22 -18.95
C TYR A 73 0.22 2.88 -19.47
N HIS A 74 -0.54 1.79 -19.34
CA HIS A 74 -0.19 0.46 -19.84
C HIS A 74 1.15 -0.11 -19.31
N PHE A 75 1.47 0.17 -18.06
CA PHE A 75 2.61 -0.44 -17.37
C PHE A 75 2.34 -1.93 -17.11
N VAL A 76 3.24 -2.77 -17.61
CA VAL A 76 3.18 -4.23 -17.49
C VAL A 76 4.53 -4.82 -17.08
N ASP A 77 4.48 -6.01 -16.50
CA ASP A 77 5.69 -6.81 -16.25
C ASP A 77 6.27 -7.42 -17.54
N MET A 78 7.38 -8.16 -17.42
CA MET A 78 8.05 -8.82 -18.56
C MET A 78 7.16 -9.84 -19.29
N GLU A 79 6.09 -10.33 -18.65
CA GLU A 79 5.13 -11.29 -19.21
C GLU A 79 3.88 -10.59 -19.76
N GLY A 80 3.83 -9.25 -19.74
CA GLY A 80 2.70 -8.45 -20.20
C GLY A 80 1.54 -8.38 -19.20
N ARG A 81 1.75 -8.74 -17.94
CA ARG A 81 0.71 -8.68 -16.90
C ARG A 81 0.65 -7.30 -16.26
N GLN A 82 -0.58 -6.83 -16.07
CA GLN A 82 -0.90 -5.56 -15.41
C GLN A 82 -0.96 -5.70 -13.88
N ALA A 83 -0.78 -4.58 -13.18
CA ALA A 83 -1.04 -4.48 -11.76
C ALA A 83 -2.53 -4.71 -11.47
N LYS A 84 -2.83 -5.41 -10.36
CA LYS A 84 -4.21 -5.66 -9.92
C LYS A 84 -4.44 -5.04 -8.54
N GLY A 85 -5.58 -4.36 -8.41
CA GLY A 85 -6.03 -3.76 -7.16
C GLY A 85 -6.56 -4.80 -6.19
N HIS A 86 -6.86 -4.34 -4.98
CA HIS A 86 -7.46 -5.15 -3.93
C HIS A 86 -8.96 -4.90 -3.85
N GLU A 87 -9.75 -5.97 -3.83
CA GLU A 87 -11.21 -5.94 -3.67
C GLU A 87 -11.65 -5.45 -2.27
N TYR A 88 -12.96 -5.19 -2.12
CA TYR A 88 -13.59 -4.86 -0.83
C TYR A 88 -13.32 -5.93 0.24
N TRP A 89 -12.94 -5.48 1.44
CA TRP A 89 -12.80 -6.35 2.61
C TRP A 89 -13.76 -5.83 3.67
N GLY A 90 -14.67 -6.69 4.12
CA GLY A 90 -15.50 -6.46 5.30
C GLY A 90 -14.86 -7.20 6.46
N SER A 91 -14.57 -6.48 7.53
CA SER A 91 -14.05 -7.02 8.79
C SER A 91 -15.21 -7.54 9.64
N ASP A 92 -15.58 -8.81 9.47
CA ASP A 92 -16.51 -9.51 10.39
C ASP A 92 -15.70 -10.00 11.61
N LEU A 93 -15.10 -9.06 12.34
CA LEU A 93 -14.12 -9.35 13.38
C LEU A 93 -14.80 -9.47 14.75
N SER A 94 -14.72 -10.65 15.36
CA SER A 94 -15.35 -10.95 16.66
C SER A 94 -14.42 -10.79 17.87
N GLY A 95 -13.12 -10.51 17.65
CA GLY A 95 -12.16 -10.25 18.72
C GLY A 95 -10.75 -9.81 18.26
N LEU A 96 -10.00 -9.21 19.21
CA LEU A 96 -8.70 -8.55 19.00
C LEU A 96 -7.63 -9.44 18.33
N GLY A 97 -7.60 -10.74 18.62
CA GLY A 97 -6.63 -11.66 18.02
C GLY A 97 -6.93 -12.04 16.57
N GLU A 98 -8.21 -12.12 16.20
CA GLU A 98 -8.66 -12.37 14.82
C GLU A 98 -8.33 -11.16 13.94
N SER A 99 -8.55 -9.97 14.49
CA SER A 99 -8.23 -8.69 13.86
C SER A 99 -6.75 -8.53 13.52
N TYR A 100 -5.81 -8.95 14.38
CA TYR A 100 -4.38 -8.89 14.05
C TYR A 100 -4.01 -9.76 12.84
N THR A 101 -4.46 -11.01 12.84
CA THR A 101 -4.15 -11.96 11.76
C THR A 101 -4.71 -11.46 10.43
N ASP A 102 -5.94 -10.93 10.47
CA ASP A 102 -6.62 -10.39 9.30
C ASP A 102 -5.91 -9.13 8.77
N PHE A 103 -5.62 -8.15 9.63
CA PHE A 103 -4.85 -6.96 9.28
C PHE A 103 -3.48 -7.31 8.70
N ASN A 104 -2.78 -8.27 9.29
CA ASN A 104 -1.49 -8.72 8.78
C ASN A 104 -1.61 -9.37 7.40
N LYS A 105 -2.61 -10.22 7.18
CA LYS A 105 -2.86 -10.86 5.88
C LYS A 105 -3.10 -9.81 4.79
N HIS A 106 -3.91 -8.81 5.12
CA HIS A 106 -4.20 -7.68 4.25
C HIS A 106 -2.96 -6.84 3.93
N LEU A 107 -2.17 -6.50 4.94
CA LEU A 107 -0.92 -5.76 4.77
C LEU A 107 0.09 -6.53 3.91
N VAL A 108 0.26 -7.85 4.12
CA VAL A 108 1.13 -8.69 3.28
C VAL A 108 0.69 -8.65 1.81
N ALA A 109 -0.62 -8.70 1.55
CA ALA A 109 -1.13 -8.62 0.19
C ALA A 109 -0.81 -7.26 -0.47
N MET A 110 -0.93 -6.17 0.29
CA MET A 110 -0.57 -4.81 -0.12
C MET A 110 0.93 -4.65 -0.41
N GLU A 111 1.78 -5.11 0.50
CA GLU A 111 3.24 -5.09 0.36
C GLU A 111 3.69 -5.86 -0.89
N ASN A 112 3.08 -7.02 -1.17
CA ASN A 112 3.37 -7.79 -2.38
C ASN A 112 2.96 -7.03 -3.65
N THR A 113 1.80 -6.35 -3.64
CA THR A 113 1.39 -5.52 -4.78
C THR A 113 2.37 -4.37 -5.02
N LEU A 114 2.79 -3.67 -3.96
CA LEU A 114 3.78 -2.59 -4.05
C LEU A 114 5.10 -3.08 -4.62
N ARG A 115 5.61 -4.22 -4.14
CA ARG A 115 6.84 -4.81 -4.66
C ARG A 115 6.73 -5.09 -6.16
N ASN A 116 5.62 -5.68 -6.60
CA ASN A 116 5.40 -5.95 -8.02
C ASN A 116 5.33 -4.65 -8.84
N MET A 117 4.69 -3.60 -8.31
CA MET A 117 4.65 -2.28 -8.96
C MET A 117 6.05 -1.68 -9.10
N VAL A 118 6.86 -1.71 -8.04
CA VAL A 118 8.26 -1.25 -8.09
C VAL A 118 9.04 -2.03 -9.15
N GLU A 119 8.89 -3.36 -9.21
CA GLU A 119 9.54 -4.17 -10.24
C GLU A 119 9.14 -3.75 -11.66
N ILE A 120 7.84 -3.52 -11.90
CA ILE A 120 7.35 -3.00 -13.18
C ILE A 120 7.95 -1.62 -13.48
N MET A 121 8.03 -0.71 -12.51
CA MET A 121 8.63 0.61 -12.74
C MET A 121 10.11 0.53 -13.08
N VAL A 122 10.86 -0.35 -12.40
CA VAL A 122 12.27 -0.60 -12.70
C VAL A 122 12.42 -1.13 -14.13
N LEU A 123 11.59 -2.10 -14.53
CA LEU A 123 11.60 -2.65 -15.89
C LEU A 123 11.28 -1.60 -16.96
N ASN A 124 10.41 -0.65 -16.65
CA ASN A 124 10.03 0.44 -17.55
C ASN A 124 10.93 1.69 -17.41
N GLY A 125 12.01 1.61 -16.61
CA GLY A 125 13.01 2.67 -16.49
C GLY A 125 12.56 3.91 -15.71
N LEU A 126 11.52 3.81 -14.90
CA LEU A 126 11.02 4.92 -14.07
C LEU A 126 11.73 5.05 -12.72
N ILE A 127 12.26 3.94 -12.18
CA ILE A 127 12.95 3.90 -10.89
C ILE A 127 14.21 3.03 -11.03
N GLU A 128 15.29 3.39 -10.33
CA GLU A 128 16.50 2.58 -10.27
C GLU A 128 16.36 1.43 -9.25
N ARG A 129 17.02 0.30 -9.53
CA ARG A 129 17.09 -0.82 -8.57
C ARG A 129 18.11 -0.46 -7.48
N ASN A 130 17.61 -0.04 -6.32
CA ASN A 130 18.43 0.14 -5.11
C ASN A 130 18.97 -1.20 -4.58
#